data_AF-A0A4Y2FMH8-F1
#
_entry.id   AF-A0A4Y2FMH8-F1
#
_cell.length_a   1.000
_cell.length_b   1.000
_cell.length_c   1.000
_cell.angle_alpha   90.00
_cell.angle_beta   90.00
_cell.angle_gamma   90.00
#
_symmetry.space_group_name_H-M   'P 1'
#
loop_
_entity.id
_entity.type
_entity.pdbx_description
1 polymer ?
#
loop_
_entity_poly.entity_id
_entity_poly.type
_entity_poly.pdbx_seq_one_letter_code
_entity_poly.pdbx_strand_id
1 'polypeptide(L)'
;MGIIQIITPKSSVFAEEPLSRTKQVISAKDFAHVPIQVYHNNGVVGYSKITAQNFAYESDRTASFLRKIDMLWLCGKWNNLSLPRWNGYIECLSSNSMDFSISGILSLPFISQPASVYNTIYTTLICALENAKRYGHDVCIVTFDQPLYTKAREIVAAAPEGSDLSKIVMRLGGFHLLSSFFGAIGYIMQGSGIKKVLSLIYAPNSLDKMLTGHAYARAVRAHTLLHLRLTTIISKKLVIGDYMDANLQNTIKDVKNNTISYNDIENCDEKTEALLYQCNKKIKAI
;
A
#
# COMPACT_ATOMS: atom_id res chain seq x y z
N MET A 1 12.88 16.05 -12.82
CA MET A 1 12.27 15.12 -11.85
C MET A 1 11.46 15.90 -10.83
N GLY A 2 10.21 15.49 -10.58
CA GLY A 2 9.38 16.02 -9.50
C GLY A 2 9.54 15.17 -8.24
N ILE A 3 9.44 15.80 -7.07
CA ILE A 3 9.61 15.15 -5.78
C ILE A 3 8.38 15.48 -4.92
N ILE A 4 7.78 14.46 -4.31
CA ILE A 4 6.65 14.61 -3.39
C ILE A 4 7.15 14.28 -1.99
N GLN A 5 6.91 15.18 -1.04
CA GLN A 5 7.15 14.95 0.38
C GLN A 5 5.82 14.68 1.08
N ILE A 6 5.86 13.73 2.03
CA ILE A 6 4.76 13.42 2.93
C ILE A 6 5.26 13.69 4.36
N ILE A 7 4.56 14.55 5.10
CA ILE A 7 4.90 14.91 6.49
C ILE A 7 3.72 14.56 7.38
N THR A 8 3.99 13.97 8.54
CA THR A 8 2.96 13.63 9.53
C THR A 8 3.45 14.04 10.93
N PRO A 9 2.68 14.83 11.70
CA PRO A 9 1.38 15.41 11.37
C PRO A 9 1.47 16.60 10.38
N LYS A 10 0.36 16.90 9.70
CA LYS A 10 0.22 18.03 8.78
C LYS A 10 0.49 19.36 9.47
N SER A 11 0.22 19.48 10.77
CA SER A 11 0.52 20.67 11.57
C SER A 11 2.02 20.93 11.72
N SER A 12 2.88 19.94 11.50
CA SER A 12 4.34 20.11 11.51
C SER A 12 4.89 20.67 10.20
N VAL A 13 4.06 20.81 9.16
CA VAL A 13 4.47 21.45 7.91
C VAL A 13 4.76 22.92 8.17
N PHE A 14 6.00 23.36 7.93
CA PHE A 14 6.33 24.78 7.95
C PHE A 14 5.42 25.55 6.98
N ALA A 15 5.02 26.76 7.36
CA ALA A 15 4.25 27.63 6.47
C ALA A 15 5.10 27.96 5.24
N GLU A 16 4.76 27.34 4.11
CA GLU A 16 5.30 27.66 2.80
C GLU A 16 4.25 28.43 2.01
N GLU A 17 4.70 29.34 1.14
CA GLU A 17 3.79 30.01 0.21
C GLU A 17 3.08 28.94 -0.64
N PRO A 18 1.73 28.95 -0.70
CA PRO A 18 1.01 27.99 -1.52
C PRO A 18 1.48 28.12 -2.98
N LEU A 19 1.88 27.01 -3.59
CA LEU A 19 2.16 26.98 -5.02
C LEU A 19 0.93 27.52 -5.77
N SER A 20 1.12 28.62 -6.49
CA SER A 20 0.05 29.26 -7.24
C SER A 20 -0.46 28.27 -8.29
N ARG A 21 -1.76 28.00 -8.31
CA ARG A 21 -2.35 27.20 -9.40
C ARG A 21 -2.21 27.99 -10.70
N THR A 22 -1.40 27.48 -11.62
CA THR A 22 -1.21 28.12 -12.94
C THR A 22 -2.30 27.62 -13.89
N LYS A 23 -2.87 28.54 -14.67
CA LYS A 23 -3.78 28.19 -15.78
C LYS A 23 -3.03 27.86 -17.08
N GLN A 24 -1.73 28.14 -17.11
CA GLN A 24 -0.85 27.90 -18.24
C GLN A 24 0.18 26.83 -17.89
N VAL A 25 0.55 26.02 -18.88
CA VAL A 25 1.62 25.03 -18.77
C VAL A 25 2.94 25.78 -18.77
N ILE A 26 3.64 25.74 -17.63
CA ILE A 26 4.99 26.32 -17.49
C ILE A 26 6.01 25.25 -17.83
N SER A 27 7.10 25.61 -18.52
CA SER A 27 8.16 24.66 -18.80
C SER A 27 8.91 24.26 -17.52
N ALA A 28 9.39 23.02 -17.46
CA ALA A 28 10.18 22.56 -16.32
C ALA A 28 11.51 23.31 -16.16
N LYS A 29 11.98 24.07 -17.16
CA LYS A 29 13.16 24.93 -17.03
C LYS A 29 12.83 26.22 -16.28
N ASP A 30 11.65 26.78 -16.52
CA ASP A 30 11.22 28.04 -15.91
C ASP A 30 10.73 27.85 -14.46
N PHE A 31 10.43 26.60 -14.08
CA PHE A 31 9.96 26.20 -12.76
C PHE A 31 11.00 25.42 -11.93
N ALA A 32 12.13 25.03 -12.53
CA ALA A 32 13.16 24.29 -11.81
C ALA A 32 14.08 25.24 -11.05
N HIS A 33 14.14 25.05 -9.73
CA HIS A 33 14.90 25.91 -8.84
C HIS A 33 16.06 25.19 -8.15
N VAL A 34 16.32 23.93 -8.49
CA VAL A 34 17.35 23.10 -7.83
C VAL A 34 18.62 23.03 -8.69
N PRO A 35 19.76 23.56 -8.21
CA PRO A 35 21.06 23.37 -8.86
C PRO A 35 21.46 21.89 -8.90
N ILE A 36 21.98 21.44 -10.04
CA ILE A 36 22.41 20.05 -10.21
C ILE A 36 23.72 19.81 -9.44
N GLN A 37 23.71 18.80 -8.59
CA GLN A 37 24.91 18.28 -7.95
C GLN A 37 25.48 17.11 -8.74
N VAL A 38 26.81 17.10 -8.91
CA VAL A 38 27.51 16.05 -9.64
C VAL A 38 27.78 14.87 -8.73
N TYR A 39 27.35 13.69 -9.16
CA TYR A 39 27.69 12.45 -8.47
C TYR A 39 29.06 11.95 -8.95
N HIS A 40 30.01 11.82 -8.02
CA HIS A 40 31.31 11.24 -8.28
C HIS A 40 31.36 9.82 -7.71
N ASN A 41 31.45 8.82 -8.58
CA ASN A 41 31.75 7.44 -8.17
C ASN A 41 33.25 7.18 -8.34
N ASN A 42 33.99 7.05 -7.24
CA ASN A 42 35.43 6.79 -7.22
C ASN A 42 35.75 5.29 -7.40
N GLY A 43 35.04 4.61 -8.31
CA GLY A 43 35.22 3.18 -8.57
C GLY A 43 34.58 2.23 -7.55
N VAL A 44 33.71 2.73 -6.66
CA VAL A 44 33.00 1.92 -5.68
C VAL A 44 31.79 1.26 -6.33
N VAL A 45 31.76 -0.07 -6.33
CA VAL A 45 30.61 -0.83 -6.82
C VAL A 45 29.60 -0.99 -5.69
N GLY A 46 28.64 -0.05 -5.57
CA GLY A 46 27.70 -0.02 -4.45
C GLY A 46 26.94 -1.33 -4.24
N TYR A 47 26.57 -2.04 -5.31
CA TYR A 47 25.86 -3.33 -5.20
C TYR A 47 26.66 -4.42 -4.51
N SER A 48 27.99 -4.44 -4.60
CA SER A 48 28.81 -5.47 -3.93
C SER A 48 28.76 -5.35 -2.41
N LYS A 49 28.30 -4.20 -1.90
CA LYS A 49 28.07 -3.94 -0.48
C LYS A 49 26.63 -4.25 -0.03
N ILE A 50 25.75 -4.64 -0.94
CA ILE A 50 24.36 -4.96 -0.62
C ILE A 50 24.24 -6.47 -0.38
N THR A 51 23.98 -6.84 0.87
CA THR A 51 23.65 -8.23 1.22
C THR A 51 22.16 -8.44 1.05
N ALA A 52 21.78 -9.29 0.09
CA ALA A 52 20.42 -9.81 0.03
C ALA A 52 20.26 -10.92 1.06
N GLN A 53 19.32 -10.76 2.00
CA GLN A 53 18.95 -11.87 2.87
C GLN A 53 18.19 -12.91 2.05
N ASN A 54 18.54 -14.17 2.24
CA ASN A 54 17.76 -15.25 1.67
C ASN A 54 16.42 -15.28 2.41
N PHE A 55 15.32 -15.12 1.67
CA PHE A 55 14.00 -15.39 2.20
C PHE A 55 13.85 -16.90 2.29
N ALA A 56 14.38 -17.50 3.35
CA ALA A 56 13.94 -18.83 3.74
C ALA A 56 12.44 -18.68 4.02
N TYR A 57 11.61 -19.30 3.18
CA TYR A 57 10.20 -19.51 3.50
C TYR A 57 10.19 -20.41 4.74
N GLU A 58 10.25 -19.81 5.93
CA GLU A 58 10.08 -20.55 7.17
C GLU A 58 8.77 -21.34 7.06
N SER A 59 8.87 -22.63 7.38
CA SER A 59 7.84 -23.68 7.38
C SER A 59 6.39 -23.19 7.26
N ASP A 60 5.60 -23.86 6.41
CA ASP A 60 4.15 -23.77 6.14
C ASP A 60 3.21 -23.44 7.33
N ARG A 61 3.49 -22.41 8.11
CA ARG A 61 2.50 -21.79 8.96
C ARG A 61 1.64 -21.01 8.01
N THR A 62 0.57 -21.65 7.57
CA THR A 62 -0.62 -20.96 7.09
C THR A 62 -1.12 -20.12 8.27
N ALA A 63 -0.50 -18.96 8.49
CA ALA A 63 -1.08 -17.92 9.29
C ALA A 63 -2.41 -17.63 8.62
N SER A 64 -3.51 -17.85 9.33
CA SER A 64 -4.82 -17.42 8.85
C SER A 64 -4.73 -15.92 8.58
N PHE A 65 -4.76 -15.52 7.31
CA PHE A 65 -4.65 -14.13 6.88
C PHE A 65 -5.94 -13.31 7.09
N LEU A 66 -7.03 -13.94 7.51
CA LEU A 66 -8.31 -13.24 7.72
C LEU A 66 -8.36 -12.68 9.13
N ARG A 67 -8.48 -11.36 9.25
CA ARG A 67 -8.70 -10.69 10.52
C ARG A 67 -10.18 -10.71 10.90
N LYS A 68 -10.49 -10.45 12.18
CA LYS A 68 -11.87 -10.46 12.71
C LYS A 68 -12.75 -9.44 11.96
N ILE A 69 -12.21 -8.28 11.62
CA ILE A 69 -12.87 -7.23 10.83
C ILE A 69 -13.14 -7.66 9.39
N ASP A 70 -12.17 -8.32 8.74
CA ASP A 70 -12.33 -8.80 7.36
C ASP A 70 -13.49 -9.81 7.31
N MET A 71 -13.56 -10.73 8.29
CA MET A 71 -14.65 -11.71 8.41
C MET A 71 -16.01 -11.06 8.69
N LEU A 72 -16.07 -10.12 9.61
CA LEU A 72 -17.31 -9.40 9.94
C LEU A 72 -17.88 -8.69 8.71
N TRP A 73 -17.04 -8.03 7.92
CA TRP A 73 -17.44 -7.41 6.66
C TRP A 73 -17.96 -8.42 5.64
N LEU A 74 -17.24 -9.54 5.46
CA LEU A 74 -17.63 -10.61 4.52
C LEU A 74 -18.97 -11.24 4.91
N CYS A 75 -19.17 -11.57 6.19
CA CYS A 75 -20.42 -12.11 6.73
C CYS A 75 -21.57 -11.10 6.62
N GLY A 76 -21.30 -9.81 6.85
CA GLY A 76 -22.30 -8.78 6.65
C GLY A 76 -22.75 -8.64 5.20
N LYS A 77 -21.80 -8.67 4.26
CA LYS A 77 -22.08 -8.65 2.83
C LYS A 77 -22.86 -9.87 2.36
N TRP A 78 -22.55 -11.04 2.91
CA TRP A 78 -23.35 -12.23 2.69
C TRP A 78 -24.80 -12.00 3.10
N ASN A 79 -25.04 -11.50 4.31
CA ASN A 79 -26.38 -11.42 4.91
C ASN A 79 -27.21 -10.28 4.31
N ASN A 80 -26.81 -9.81 3.12
CA ASN A 80 -27.39 -8.68 2.40
C ASN A 80 -27.52 -7.43 3.28
N LEU A 81 -26.64 -7.29 4.26
CA LEU A 81 -26.64 -6.12 5.11
C LEU A 81 -26.04 -4.96 4.34
N SER A 82 -26.71 -3.81 4.43
CA SER A 82 -26.30 -2.58 3.75
C SER A 82 -25.02 -2.00 4.36
N LEU A 83 -23.89 -2.67 4.12
CA LEU A 83 -22.55 -2.23 4.48
C LEU A 83 -21.94 -1.43 3.33
N PRO A 84 -21.07 -0.45 3.61
CA PRO A 84 -20.26 0.17 2.57
C PRO A 84 -19.28 -0.83 1.93
N ARG A 85 -18.57 -0.40 0.89
CA ARG A 85 -17.41 -1.16 0.37
C ARG A 85 -16.32 -1.19 1.43
N TRP A 86 -15.37 -2.11 1.29
CA TRP A 86 -14.30 -2.32 2.27
C TRP A 86 -13.67 -1.02 2.81
N ASN A 87 -13.26 -0.10 1.93
CA ASN A 87 -12.65 1.17 2.37
C ASN A 87 -13.60 2.01 3.24
N GLY A 88 -14.87 2.15 2.84
CA GLY A 88 -15.85 2.90 3.64
C GLY A 88 -16.23 2.17 4.93
N TYR A 89 -16.11 0.84 4.96
CA TYR A 89 -16.31 0.06 6.17
C TYR A 89 -15.19 0.31 7.18
N ILE A 90 -13.93 0.30 6.72
CA ILE A 90 -12.78 0.68 7.55
C ILE A 90 -12.89 2.14 8.01
N GLU A 91 -13.33 3.05 7.13
CA GLU A 91 -13.55 4.46 7.49
C GLU A 91 -14.55 4.63 8.64
N CYS A 92 -15.70 3.93 8.61
CA CYS A 92 -16.65 3.90 9.73
C CYS A 92 -15.96 3.48 11.05
N LEU A 93 -15.18 2.40 11.01
CA LEU A 93 -14.50 1.86 12.19
C LEU A 93 -13.38 2.74 12.73
N SER A 94 -12.72 3.50 11.85
CA SER A 94 -11.63 4.41 12.21
C SER A 94 -12.11 5.80 12.62
N SER A 95 -13.35 6.18 12.29
CA SER A 95 -13.89 7.53 12.51
C SER A 95 -13.92 7.97 13.98
N ASN A 96 -14.11 7.04 14.91
CA ASN A 96 -14.32 7.34 16.33
C ASN A 96 -13.17 6.88 17.25
N SER A 97 -12.06 6.36 16.71
CA SER A 97 -11.16 5.53 17.53
C SER A 97 -9.66 5.54 17.22
N MET A 98 -9.16 6.48 16.43
CA MET A 98 -7.72 6.51 16.16
C MET A 98 -7.10 7.86 16.49
N ASP A 99 -6.08 7.84 17.35
CA ASP A 99 -5.03 8.85 17.43
C ASP A 99 -4.22 8.81 16.12
N PHE A 100 -4.82 9.23 15.02
CA PHE A 100 -4.12 9.37 13.76
C PHE A 100 -3.80 10.83 13.50
N SER A 101 -2.60 11.04 12.99
CA SER A 101 -2.17 12.33 12.50
C SER A 101 -2.43 12.41 11.00
N ILE A 102 -3.10 13.47 10.56
CA ILE A 102 -3.30 13.72 9.13
C ILE A 102 -1.94 14.02 8.50
N SER A 103 -1.61 13.41 7.36
CA SER A 103 -0.39 13.75 6.62
C SER A 103 -0.59 14.97 5.73
N GLY A 104 0.41 15.85 5.65
CA GLY A 104 0.56 16.87 4.62
C GLY A 104 1.29 16.30 3.40
N ILE A 105 0.81 16.62 2.21
CA ILE A 105 1.46 16.26 0.93
C ILE A 105 1.95 17.55 0.28
N LEU A 106 3.26 17.63 0.05
CA LEU A 106 3.92 18.80 -0.50
C LEU A 106 4.66 18.41 -1.78
N SER A 107 4.70 19.33 -2.73
CA SER A 107 5.57 19.22 -3.90
C SER A 107 6.87 19.97 -3.59
N LEU A 108 7.99 19.27 -3.63
CA LEU A 108 9.30 19.90 -3.50
C LEU A 108 9.75 20.46 -4.86
N PRO A 109 10.71 21.39 -4.88
CA PRO A 109 11.21 22.01 -6.10
C PRO A 109 11.64 20.99 -7.17
N PHE A 110 11.36 21.31 -8.43
CA PHE A 110 11.68 20.43 -9.56
C PHE A 110 13.16 20.50 -9.92
N ILE A 111 13.71 19.34 -10.31
CA ILE A 111 15.06 19.24 -10.87
C ILE A 111 14.97 19.17 -12.40
N SER A 112 15.59 20.10 -13.12
CA SER A 112 15.48 20.21 -14.59
C SER A 112 16.37 19.23 -15.38
N GLN A 113 16.34 17.95 -15.00
CA GLN A 113 17.05 16.88 -15.70
C GLN A 113 16.24 15.57 -15.72
N PRO A 114 16.53 14.65 -16.67
CA PRO A 114 15.90 13.34 -16.73
C PRO A 114 16.15 12.53 -15.46
N ALA A 115 15.08 11.93 -14.92
CA ALA A 115 15.12 11.18 -13.66
C ALA A 115 16.12 10.01 -13.64
N SER A 116 16.42 9.44 -14.81
CA SER A 116 17.31 8.28 -14.94
C SER A 116 18.80 8.61 -14.84
N VAL A 117 19.19 9.88 -14.80
CA VAL A 117 20.60 10.31 -14.72
C VAL A 117 21.08 10.27 -13.27
N TYR A 118 22.27 9.71 -13.01
CA TYR A 118 22.83 9.58 -11.66
C TYR A 118 22.92 10.93 -10.92
N ASN A 119 23.36 12.00 -11.60
CA ASN A 119 23.42 13.34 -11.02
C ASN A 119 22.03 13.83 -10.55
N THR A 120 20.97 13.52 -11.29
CA THR A 120 19.59 13.89 -10.91
C THR A 120 19.13 13.12 -9.68
N ILE A 121 19.41 11.82 -9.62
CA ILE A 121 19.08 10.98 -8.46
C ILE A 121 19.88 11.43 -7.24
N TYR A 122 21.18 11.65 -7.39
CA TYR A 122 22.05 12.15 -6.33
C TYR A 122 21.58 13.50 -5.79
N THR A 123 21.34 14.47 -6.68
CA THR A 123 20.79 15.79 -6.31
C THR A 123 19.51 15.63 -5.50
N THR A 124 18.64 14.71 -5.89
CA THR A 124 17.37 14.44 -5.16
C THR A 124 17.59 13.89 -3.77
N LEU A 125 18.55 12.97 -3.60
CA LEU A 125 18.91 12.43 -2.30
C LEU A 125 19.43 13.52 -1.37
N ILE A 126 20.26 14.43 -1.89
CA ILE A 126 20.76 15.58 -1.13
C ILE A 126 19.62 16.54 -0.75
N CYS A 127 18.74 16.89 -1.69
CA CYS A 127 17.57 17.72 -1.38
C CYS A 127 16.67 17.06 -0.32
N ALA A 128 16.43 15.76 -0.41
CA ALA A 128 15.63 15.03 0.56
C ALA A 128 16.28 15.00 1.96
N LEU A 129 17.60 14.90 2.02
CA LEU A 129 18.37 14.93 3.26
C LEU A 129 18.40 16.32 3.89
N GLU A 130 18.67 17.37 3.11
CA GLU A 130 18.62 18.77 3.58
C GLU A 130 17.25 19.12 4.12
N ASN A 131 16.21 18.68 3.42
CA ASN A 131 14.84 18.86 3.86
C ASN A 131 14.53 18.07 5.14
N ALA A 132 14.98 16.82 5.26
CA ALA A 132 14.86 16.06 6.51
C ALA A 132 15.53 16.77 7.69
N LYS A 133 16.74 17.31 7.48
CA LYS A 133 17.45 18.13 8.49
C LYS A 133 16.68 19.38 8.87
N ARG A 134 16.03 20.05 7.91
CA ARG A 134 15.17 21.23 8.18
C ARG A 134 14.02 20.91 9.13
N TYR A 135 13.48 19.68 9.07
CA TYR A 135 12.46 19.18 10.00
C TYR A 135 13.04 18.52 11.26
N GLY A 136 14.36 18.55 11.47
CA GLY A 136 15.02 17.97 12.64
C GLY A 136 15.10 16.43 12.60
N HIS A 137 15.02 15.82 11.42
CA HIS A 137 15.12 14.37 11.28
C HIS A 137 16.55 13.94 10.96
N ASP A 138 17.07 12.99 11.74
CA ASP A 138 18.37 12.37 11.50
C ASP A 138 18.37 11.36 10.36
N VAL A 139 17.21 10.74 10.08
CA VAL A 139 17.05 9.69 9.06
C VAL A 139 16.00 10.13 8.05
N CYS A 140 16.29 9.92 6.76
CA CYS A 140 15.38 10.26 5.66
C CYS A 140 14.96 9.00 4.90
N ILE A 141 13.65 8.76 4.78
CA ILE A 141 13.12 7.66 3.97
C ILE A 141 12.81 8.17 2.57
N VAL A 142 13.46 7.62 1.56
CA VAL A 142 13.23 7.99 0.15
C VAL A 142 12.69 6.80 -0.62
N THR A 143 11.60 7.03 -1.36
CA THR A 143 10.99 6.01 -2.22
C THR A 143 11.22 6.33 -3.69
N PHE A 144 11.52 5.30 -4.48
CA PHE A 144 11.66 5.41 -5.93
C PHE A 144 11.03 4.20 -6.63
N ASP A 145 10.55 4.41 -7.85
CA ASP A 145 10.18 3.31 -8.74
C ASP A 145 11.40 2.43 -9.06
N GLN A 146 11.16 1.16 -9.42
CA GLN A 146 12.19 0.12 -9.52
C GLN A 146 13.46 0.52 -10.30
N PRO A 147 13.39 1.14 -11.50
CA PRO A 147 14.60 1.51 -12.23
C PRO A 147 15.45 2.56 -11.50
N LEU A 148 14.78 3.51 -10.82
CA LEU A 148 15.44 4.60 -10.10
C LEU A 148 15.93 4.14 -8.71
N TYR A 149 15.15 3.30 -8.04
CA TYR A 149 15.50 2.69 -6.77
C TYR A 149 16.83 1.98 -6.84
N THR A 150 17.05 1.19 -7.91
CA THR A 150 18.27 0.42 -8.12
C THR A 150 19.50 1.35 -8.13
N LYS A 151 19.48 2.40 -8.95
CA LYS A 151 20.56 3.41 -9.00
C LYS A 151 20.71 4.19 -7.69
N ALA A 152 19.61 4.57 -7.05
CA ALA A 152 19.65 5.28 -5.77
C ALA A 152 20.25 4.40 -4.65
N ARG A 153 19.93 3.11 -4.62
CA ARG A 153 20.54 2.14 -3.70
C ARG A 153 22.04 2.02 -3.92
N GLU A 154 22.48 1.98 -5.16
CA GLU A 154 23.90 1.95 -5.50
C GLU A 154 24.64 3.19 -4.99
N ILE A 155 24.07 4.39 -5.21
CA ILE A 155 24.63 5.65 -4.70
C ILE A 155 24.79 5.61 -3.19
N VAL A 156 23.72 5.26 -2.46
CA VAL A 156 23.72 5.22 -0.99
C VAL A 156 24.69 4.15 -0.46
N ALA A 157 24.74 2.98 -1.08
CA ALA A 157 25.67 1.91 -0.68
C ALA A 157 27.13 2.25 -0.98
N ALA A 158 27.39 3.00 -2.05
CA ALA A 158 28.72 3.47 -2.40
C ALA A 158 29.25 4.59 -1.48
N ALA A 159 28.35 5.27 -0.74
CA ALA A 159 28.72 6.37 0.13
C ALA A 159 29.72 5.93 1.23
N PRO A 160 30.65 6.82 1.65
CA PRO A 160 31.53 6.55 2.77
C PRO A 160 30.74 6.30 4.06
N GLU A 161 31.27 5.43 4.92
CA GLU A 161 30.69 5.17 6.23
C GLU A 161 30.66 6.46 7.07
N GLY A 162 29.54 6.70 7.75
CA GLY A 162 29.32 7.92 8.53
C GLY A 162 28.99 9.18 7.73
N SER A 163 28.97 9.12 6.39
CA SER A 163 28.50 10.25 5.57
C SER A 163 27.00 10.50 5.74
N ASP A 164 26.53 11.72 5.46
CA ASP A 164 25.10 11.99 5.60
C ASP A 164 24.21 11.15 4.68
N LEU A 165 24.74 10.67 3.54
CA LEU A 165 24.01 9.77 2.64
C LEU A 165 23.71 8.41 3.28
N SER A 166 24.52 7.95 4.25
CA SER A 166 24.25 6.71 4.98
C SER A 166 23.02 6.81 5.87
N LYS A 167 22.52 8.03 6.13
CA LYS A 167 21.28 8.29 6.88
C LYS A 167 20.02 8.15 6.02
N ILE A 168 20.16 7.86 4.73
CA ILE A 168 19.03 7.66 3.83
C ILE A 168 18.62 6.18 3.81
N VAL A 169 17.38 5.92 4.20
CA VAL A 169 16.73 4.61 4.05
C VAL A 169 15.97 4.59 2.74
N MET A 170 16.53 3.85 1.78
CA MET A 170 15.92 3.67 0.47
C MET A 170 14.83 2.60 0.50
N ARG A 171 13.64 2.92 0.00
CA ARG A 171 12.51 1.98 -0.17
C ARG A 171 12.06 1.89 -1.62
N LEU A 172 11.69 0.68 -2.05
CA LEU A 172 11.10 0.47 -3.36
C LEU A 172 9.67 1.07 -3.38
N GLY A 173 9.33 1.75 -4.47
CA GLY A 173 8.00 2.31 -4.69
C GLY A 173 6.93 1.22 -4.65
N GLY A 174 5.90 1.43 -3.82
CA GLY A 174 4.89 0.41 -3.54
C GLY A 174 3.90 0.16 -4.69
N PHE A 175 3.67 1.13 -5.58
CA PHE A 175 2.63 1.01 -6.61
C PHE A 175 2.96 -0.06 -7.67
N HIS A 176 4.18 -0.05 -8.20
CA HIS A 176 4.61 -1.07 -9.17
C HIS A 176 4.77 -2.42 -8.50
N LEU A 177 5.23 -2.47 -7.24
CA LEU A 177 5.27 -3.72 -6.47
C LEU A 177 3.87 -4.34 -6.36
N LEU A 178 2.86 -3.52 -6.03
CA LEU A 178 1.47 -3.97 -5.93
C LEU A 178 0.89 -4.38 -7.30
N SER A 179 1.24 -3.66 -8.37
CA SER A 179 0.86 -4.03 -9.73
C SER A 179 1.49 -5.36 -10.16
N SER A 180 2.77 -5.57 -9.88
CA SER A 180 3.47 -6.84 -10.10
C SER A 180 2.87 -7.98 -9.29
N PHE A 181 2.46 -7.72 -8.04
CA PHE A 181 1.77 -8.71 -7.20
C PHE A 181 0.45 -9.15 -7.83
N PHE A 182 -0.37 -8.23 -8.35
CA PHE A 182 -1.58 -8.60 -9.09
C PHE A 182 -1.27 -9.39 -10.37
N GLY A 183 -0.22 -9.00 -11.10
CA GLY A 183 0.27 -9.76 -12.25
C GLY A 183 0.69 -11.19 -11.89
N ALA A 184 1.37 -11.38 -10.75
CA ALA A 184 1.76 -12.68 -10.24
C ALA A 184 0.55 -13.54 -9.88
N ILE A 185 -0.48 -12.97 -9.24
CA ILE A 185 -1.75 -13.69 -8.98
C ILE A 185 -2.36 -14.17 -10.30
N GLY A 186 -2.47 -13.29 -11.31
CA GLY A 186 -3.04 -13.66 -12.60
C GLY A 186 -2.24 -14.72 -13.33
N TYR A 187 -0.90 -14.70 -13.22
CA TYR A 187 0.00 -15.71 -13.76
C TYR A 187 -0.18 -17.06 -13.06
N ILE A 188 -0.10 -17.10 -11.72
CA ILE A 188 -0.25 -18.32 -10.91
C ILE A 188 -1.64 -18.95 -11.13
N MET A 189 -2.68 -18.12 -11.23
CA MET A 189 -4.05 -18.57 -11.41
C MET A 189 -4.43 -18.80 -12.88
N GLN A 190 -3.48 -18.79 -13.81
CA GLN A 190 -3.77 -19.10 -15.20
C GLN A 190 -4.37 -20.51 -15.31
N GLY A 191 -5.44 -20.67 -16.10
CA GLY A 191 -6.15 -21.95 -16.24
C GLY A 191 -7.15 -22.28 -15.11
N SER A 192 -7.14 -21.55 -13.97
CA SER A 192 -8.09 -21.77 -12.86
C SER A 192 -9.56 -21.45 -13.16
N GLY A 193 -9.84 -20.87 -14.33
CA GLY A 193 -11.15 -20.32 -14.67
C GLY A 193 -11.42 -18.92 -14.13
N ILE A 194 -10.49 -18.29 -13.39
CA ILE A 194 -10.63 -16.90 -12.89
C ILE A 194 -11.04 -15.92 -14.00
N LYS A 195 -10.42 -16.01 -15.18
CA LYS A 195 -10.73 -15.17 -16.34
C LYS A 195 -12.19 -15.34 -16.80
N LYS A 196 -12.71 -16.58 -16.80
CA LYS A 196 -14.09 -16.91 -17.21
C LYS A 196 -15.12 -16.40 -16.21
N VAL A 197 -14.81 -16.44 -14.92
CA VAL A 197 -15.71 -15.87 -13.89
C VAL A 197 -15.73 -14.35 -14.00
N LEU A 198 -14.56 -13.72 -14.14
CA LEU A 198 -14.46 -12.26 -14.23
C LEU A 198 -15.01 -11.69 -15.54
N SER A 199 -15.09 -12.47 -16.62
CA SER A 199 -15.74 -12.03 -17.86
C SER A 199 -17.24 -11.80 -17.75
N LEU A 200 -17.87 -12.25 -16.66
CA LEU A 200 -19.27 -11.93 -16.36
C LEU A 200 -19.47 -10.45 -15.99
N ILE A 201 -18.42 -9.75 -15.57
CA ILE A 201 -18.48 -8.37 -15.05
C ILE A 201 -17.53 -7.39 -15.77
N TYR A 202 -16.57 -7.89 -16.55
CA TYR A 202 -15.60 -7.08 -17.27
C TYR A 202 -15.45 -7.51 -18.73
N ALA A 203 -15.29 -6.52 -19.61
CA ALA A 203 -15.00 -6.75 -21.03
C ALA A 203 -13.60 -7.40 -21.22
N PRO A 204 -13.39 -8.21 -22.27
CA PRO A 204 -12.16 -8.98 -22.50
C PRO A 204 -10.86 -8.17 -22.37
N ASN A 205 -10.77 -7.02 -23.05
CA ASN A 205 -9.57 -6.16 -23.00
C ASN A 205 -9.25 -5.62 -21.60
N SER A 206 -10.26 -5.50 -20.72
CA SER A 206 -10.05 -5.11 -19.33
C SER A 206 -9.47 -6.25 -18.52
N LEU A 207 -9.90 -7.49 -18.78
CA LEU A 207 -9.42 -8.68 -18.06
C LEU A 207 -7.93 -8.87 -18.27
N ASP A 208 -7.45 -8.75 -19.51
CA ASP A 208 -6.03 -8.97 -19.81
C ASP A 208 -5.14 -7.95 -19.09
N LYS A 209 -5.50 -6.67 -19.13
CA LYS A 209 -4.77 -5.61 -18.42
C LYS A 209 -4.84 -5.78 -16.90
N MET A 210 -5.96 -6.28 -16.39
CA MET A 210 -6.19 -6.45 -14.96
C MET A 210 -5.43 -7.64 -14.38
N LEU A 211 -5.49 -8.80 -15.04
CA LEU A 211 -4.81 -10.03 -14.62
C LEU A 211 -3.30 -9.94 -14.81
N THR A 212 -2.81 -9.01 -15.63
CA THR A 212 -1.38 -8.68 -15.74
C THR A 212 -0.98 -7.52 -14.82
N GLY A 213 -1.86 -7.04 -13.95
CA GLY A 213 -1.56 -5.97 -12.98
C GLY A 213 -1.54 -4.54 -13.55
N HIS A 214 -1.67 -4.36 -14.86
CA HIS A 214 -1.60 -3.05 -15.54
C HIS A 214 -2.86 -2.18 -15.36
N ALA A 215 -3.94 -2.75 -14.81
CA ALA A 215 -5.17 -2.02 -14.50
C ALA A 215 -5.48 -2.09 -12.99
N TYR A 216 -4.59 -1.52 -12.16
CA TYR A 216 -4.63 -1.57 -10.69
C TYR A 216 -6.03 -1.43 -10.07
N ALA A 217 -6.73 -0.32 -10.30
CA ALA A 217 -8.03 -0.08 -9.67
C ALA A 217 -9.09 -1.13 -10.05
N ARG A 218 -9.01 -1.66 -11.28
CA ARG A 218 -9.88 -2.76 -11.72
C ARG A 218 -9.46 -4.07 -11.06
N ALA A 219 -8.15 -4.32 -10.95
CA ALA A 219 -7.60 -5.53 -10.33
C ALA A 219 -8.01 -5.63 -8.87
N VAL A 220 -7.81 -4.56 -8.09
CA VAL A 220 -8.27 -4.47 -6.69
C VAL A 220 -9.76 -4.80 -6.62
N ARG A 221 -10.60 -4.12 -7.41
CA ARG A 221 -12.05 -4.36 -7.40
C ARG A 221 -12.41 -5.81 -7.75
N ALA A 222 -11.83 -6.36 -8.80
CA ALA A 222 -12.14 -7.71 -9.27
C ALA A 222 -11.72 -8.77 -8.26
N HIS A 223 -10.51 -8.67 -7.71
CA HIS A 223 -10.03 -9.58 -6.68
C HIS A 223 -10.85 -9.46 -5.39
N THR A 224 -11.24 -8.25 -4.97
CA THR A 224 -12.16 -8.09 -3.82
C THR A 224 -13.52 -8.74 -4.08
N LEU A 225 -14.10 -8.58 -5.28
CA LEU A 225 -15.39 -9.20 -5.62
C LEU A 225 -15.29 -10.73 -5.71
N LEU A 226 -14.19 -11.24 -6.28
CA LEU A 226 -13.93 -12.67 -6.35
C LEU A 226 -13.76 -13.26 -4.95
N HIS A 227 -12.96 -12.61 -4.09
CA HIS A 227 -12.79 -12.99 -2.69
C HIS A 227 -14.14 -13.01 -1.97
N LEU A 228 -14.94 -11.94 -2.08
CA LEU A 228 -16.28 -11.89 -1.48
C LEU A 228 -17.18 -13.05 -1.96
N ARG A 229 -17.18 -13.33 -3.27
CA ARG A 229 -18.01 -14.40 -3.84
C ARG A 229 -17.55 -15.79 -3.37
N LEU A 230 -16.24 -16.04 -3.33
CA LEU A 230 -15.68 -17.29 -2.83
C LEU A 230 -16.00 -17.48 -1.36
N THR A 231 -15.83 -16.45 -0.53
CA THR A 231 -16.22 -16.50 0.88
C THR A 231 -17.71 -16.80 1.00
N THR A 232 -18.57 -16.16 0.19
CA THR A 232 -20.01 -16.46 0.19
C THR A 232 -20.32 -17.92 -0.16
N ILE A 233 -19.58 -18.54 -1.07
CA ILE A 233 -19.75 -19.95 -1.39
C ILE A 233 -19.28 -20.84 -0.24
N ILE A 234 -18.15 -20.49 0.39
CA ILE A 234 -17.56 -21.25 1.50
C ILE A 234 -18.45 -21.19 2.73
N SER A 235 -18.87 -20.00 3.17
CA SER A 235 -19.71 -19.94 4.36
C SER A 235 -21.07 -20.63 4.12
N LYS A 236 -21.54 -20.84 2.86
CA LYS A 236 -22.85 -21.54 2.57
C LYS A 236 -22.81 -22.99 2.99
N LYS A 237 -21.60 -23.49 3.19
CA LYS A 237 -21.29 -24.81 3.72
C LYS A 237 -21.00 -24.79 5.23
N LEU A 238 -21.03 -23.62 5.87
CA LEU A 238 -20.94 -23.46 7.32
C LEU A 238 -22.34 -23.44 7.92
N VAL A 239 -22.48 -24.06 9.09
CA VAL A 239 -23.69 -23.99 9.90
C VAL A 239 -23.53 -22.79 10.84
N ILE A 240 -24.20 -21.69 10.52
CA ILE A 240 -24.28 -20.53 11.41
C ILE A 240 -25.53 -20.72 12.27
N GLY A 241 -25.38 -20.85 13.59
CA GLY A 241 -26.53 -20.93 14.50
C GLY A 241 -27.21 -19.58 14.70
N ASP A 242 -28.50 -19.58 15.04
CA ASP A 242 -29.35 -18.37 15.16
C ASP A 242 -28.77 -17.28 16.08
N TYR A 243 -28.11 -17.70 17.17
CA TYR A 243 -27.44 -16.79 18.10
C TYR A 243 -26.30 -15.99 17.44
N MET A 244 -25.54 -16.63 16.56
CA MET A 244 -24.40 -16.01 15.87
C MET A 244 -24.88 -15.02 14.81
N ASP A 245 -26.00 -15.31 14.14
CA ASP A 245 -26.60 -14.39 13.18
C ASP A 245 -27.12 -13.12 13.86
N ALA A 246 -27.88 -13.25 14.96
CA ALA A 246 -28.36 -12.09 15.72
C ALA A 246 -27.22 -11.19 16.24
N ASN A 247 -26.13 -11.80 16.70
CA ASN A 247 -24.96 -11.05 17.16
C ASN A 247 -24.27 -10.30 16.02
N LEU A 248 -24.08 -10.95 14.86
CA LEU A 248 -23.50 -10.34 13.66
C LEU A 248 -24.30 -9.11 13.22
N GLN A 249 -25.63 -9.21 13.22
CA GLN A 249 -26.54 -8.12 12.89
C GLN A 249 -26.35 -6.91 13.82
N ASN A 250 -26.26 -7.17 15.12
CA ASN A 250 -26.04 -6.12 16.13
C ASN A 250 -24.69 -5.44 15.92
N THR A 251 -23.60 -6.20 15.80
CA THR A 251 -22.27 -5.61 15.57
C THR A 251 -22.24 -4.79 14.28
N ILE A 252 -22.89 -5.24 13.22
CA ILE A 252 -22.97 -4.48 11.96
C ILE A 252 -23.79 -3.20 12.11
N LYS A 253 -24.86 -3.23 12.89
CA LYS A 253 -25.62 -2.02 13.24
C LYS A 253 -24.74 -1.04 14.00
N ASP A 254 -23.92 -1.53 14.92
CA ASP A 254 -22.97 -0.71 15.66
C ASP A 254 -21.91 -0.08 14.73
N VAL A 255 -21.39 -0.84 13.75
CA VAL A 255 -20.47 -0.27 12.76
C VAL A 255 -21.12 0.87 11.98
N LYS A 256 -22.37 0.71 11.54
CA LYS A 256 -23.08 1.76 10.77
C LYS A 256 -23.37 3.01 11.60
N ASN A 257 -23.62 2.82 12.89
CA ASN A 257 -23.83 3.91 13.82
C ASN A 257 -22.51 4.51 14.33
N ASN A 258 -21.37 3.99 13.86
CA ASN A 258 -20.02 4.29 14.33
C ASN A 258 -19.87 4.07 15.86
N THR A 259 -20.67 3.22 16.50
CA THR A 259 -20.63 3.00 17.96
C THR A 259 -19.61 1.95 18.38
N ILE A 260 -18.90 1.33 17.42
CA ILE A 260 -17.84 0.34 17.65
C ILE A 260 -16.61 0.70 16.82
N SER A 261 -15.43 0.49 17.39
CA SER A 261 -14.15 0.78 16.74
C SER A 261 -13.53 -0.42 16.02
N TYR A 262 -12.48 -0.13 15.24
CA TYR A 262 -11.58 -1.17 14.71
C TYR A 262 -11.03 -2.06 15.85
N ASN A 263 -10.50 -1.45 16.92
CA ASN A 263 -9.86 -2.19 18.01
C ASN A 263 -10.85 -3.03 18.80
N ASP A 264 -12.09 -2.56 19.00
CA ASP A 264 -13.12 -3.33 19.69
C ASP A 264 -13.43 -4.65 18.98
N ILE A 265 -13.36 -4.67 17.64
CA ILE A 265 -13.63 -5.87 16.84
C ILE A 265 -12.43 -6.83 16.85
N GLU A 266 -11.20 -6.32 16.67
CA GLU A 266 -10.00 -7.16 16.63
C GLU A 266 -9.65 -7.74 18.02
N ASN A 267 -9.95 -7.01 19.10
CA ASN A 267 -9.71 -7.45 20.48
C ASN A 267 -10.93 -8.15 21.09
N CYS A 268 -11.99 -8.43 20.32
CA CYS A 268 -13.15 -9.16 20.83
C CYS A 268 -12.82 -10.67 20.95
N ASP A 269 -12.72 -11.18 22.17
CA ASP A 269 -12.13 -12.51 22.43
C ASP A 269 -13.05 -13.71 22.13
N GLU A 270 -14.37 -13.57 22.19
CA GLU A 270 -15.21 -14.79 22.24
C GLU A 270 -15.93 -15.14 20.93
N LYS A 271 -16.57 -14.17 20.26
CA LYS A 271 -17.64 -14.49 19.28
C LYS A 271 -17.18 -14.43 17.82
N THR A 272 -16.43 -13.39 17.45
CA THR A 272 -15.84 -13.28 16.12
C THR A 272 -14.72 -14.31 15.92
N GLU A 273 -14.08 -14.70 17.02
CA GLU A 273 -13.05 -15.74 17.06
C GLU A 273 -13.59 -17.13 16.74
N ALA A 274 -14.77 -17.49 17.26
CA ALA A 274 -15.43 -18.76 16.94
C ALA A 274 -15.80 -18.87 15.44
N LEU A 275 -16.30 -17.78 14.83
CA LEU A 275 -16.57 -17.71 13.39
C LEU A 275 -15.29 -17.83 12.57
N LEU A 276 -14.26 -17.07 12.95
CA LEU A 276 -12.95 -17.11 12.30
C LEU A 276 -12.34 -18.53 12.37
N TYR A 277 -12.43 -19.19 13.53
CA TYR A 277 -11.98 -20.57 13.73
C TYR A 277 -12.71 -21.56 12.81
N GLN A 278 -14.05 -21.50 12.74
CA GLN A 278 -14.83 -22.38 11.89
C GLN A 278 -14.52 -22.19 10.40
N CYS A 279 -14.43 -20.93 9.95
CA CYS A 279 -14.04 -20.59 8.59
C CYS A 279 -12.65 -21.14 8.27
N ASN A 280 -11.66 -20.90 9.13
CA ASN A 280 -10.29 -21.38 8.95
C ASN A 280 -10.21 -22.90 8.90
N LYS A 281 -10.95 -23.60 9.76
CA LYS A 281 -11.02 -25.06 9.77
C LYS A 281 -11.56 -25.62 8.44
N LYS A 282 -12.56 -24.98 7.85
CA LYS A 282 -13.07 -25.39 6.53
C LYS A 282 -12.15 -25.02 5.38
N ILE A 283 -11.52 -23.85 5.41
CA ILE A 283 -10.56 -23.44 4.37
C ILE A 283 -9.38 -24.42 4.32
N LYS A 284 -8.87 -24.88 5.48
CA LYS A 284 -7.80 -25.91 5.55
C LYS A 284 -8.20 -27.30 5.05
N ALA A 285 -9.50 -27.57 4.88
CA ALA A 285 -10.01 -28.87 4.46
C ALA A 285 -10.34 -28.95 2.96
N ILE A 286 -10.15 -27.84 2.22
CA ILE A 286 -10.30 -27.73 0.76
C ILE A 286 -8.90 -27.79 0.13
#